data_AF-A0A1H8SFH5-F1
#
_entry.id   AF-A0A1H8SFH5-F1
#
_cell.length_a   1.000
_cell.length_b   1.000
_cell.length_c   1.000
_cell.angle_alpha   90.00
_cell.angle_beta   90.00
_cell.angle_gamma   90.00
#
_symmetry.space_group_name_H-M   'P 1'
#
loop_
_entity.id
_entity.type
_entity.pdbx_description
1 polymer ?
#
loop_
_entity_poly.entity_id
_entity_poly.type
_entity_poly.pdbx_seq_one_letter_code
_entity_poly.pdbx_strand_id
1 'polypeptide(L)'
;MRGIAHPRRARRLTSAVSLGAAALAMASAAFTGPAAHAAASPSTTLVVNAGQVLRPVTHVATGSLYGLANAGTPADTLVQAIKPNTFVQKPQGGHQQPTGDILTVAPKAARAGAKVVNRLSDYYAGWPYQFSWSNWLSVVDDQIAQTKASGITNLAAYAPWNESDNTWQSSNGTFEDFWTRTYREIRTKDSSTPIQGPSFSDNIGDMDNFLRNAVATNTVPDIIAWHELTRASKIAGDVATVTSLEDKYGISRRPIAIEEYAAPSEVGVPGALVGYIAKFERLGVHDAELAFWNQSGALGDLLTGQGGSPNGAYWLYKWYADMSGSMLATTPPAQTGIDGAAARTSAGNEIDVVFGGSSGDSAVTVNGLGGLAAFGSSVHVKVEYTPSPGRTVAVSGPTTVSESDYAVSNGSVTVPVTANSTYAYHLVITPAGSSGGTPDGAYGISNKNSGLALDTQNQGTSQGTPVDQATPGSSATQTWTLVSAGSGLYKIRNQASGLLLGITNMSTSDGGTALIWTDNGTADHLWRVVPDGTGYDKIVNSNSGLLLGVQNMSTSSGAQVLQWEDNGTADHLWKLTAR
;
A
#
# COMPACT_ATOMS: atom_id res chain seq x y z
N MET A 1 -46.97 -24.24 57.47
CA MET A 1 -47.17 -24.80 56.10
C MET A 1 -46.28 -26.05 55.95
N ARG A 2 -46.50 -26.89 54.92
CA ARG A 2 -45.82 -28.20 54.76
C ARG A 2 -44.33 -28.03 54.44
N GLY A 3 -43.38 -28.83 54.94
CA GLY A 3 -43.46 -29.86 55.99
C GLY A 3 -42.13 -30.61 56.16
N ILE A 4 -41.72 -30.91 57.41
CA ILE A 4 -40.49 -31.66 57.73
C ILE A 4 -40.83 -33.12 58.05
N ALA A 5 -40.19 -34.10 57.40
CA ALA A 5 -40.20 -35.51 57.84
C ALA A 5 -39.03 -36.35 57.25
N HIS A 6 -38.05 -36.66 58.10
CA HIS A 6 -37.25 -37.90 58.07
C HIS A 6 -38.19 -39.13 58.33
N PRO A 7 -37.84 -40.43 58.07
CA PRO A 7 -36.61 -41.05 58.64
C PRO A 7 -36.04 -42.42 58.14
N ARG A 8 -34.84 -42.77 58.68
CA ARG A 8 -34.33 -44.14 59.00
C ARG A 8 -34.00 -45.10 57.81
N ARG A 9 -33.12 -46.11 57.92
CA ARG A 9 -32.28 -46.66 59.03
C ARG A 9 -31.11 -47.53 58.49
N ALA A 10 -29.98 -47.60 59.23
CA ALA A 10 -29.05 -48.76 59.45
C ALA A 10 -28.52 -49.60 58.24
N ARG A 11 -27.33 -50.24 58.23
CA ARG A 11 -26.17 -50.48 59.14
C ARG A 11 -25.00 -50.91 58.21
N ARG A 12 -23.72 -50.50 58.38
CA ARG A 12 -22.61 -51.21 59.10
C ARG A 12 -22.63 -52.77 58.95
N LEU A 13 -21.59 -53.50 58.55
CA LEU A 13 -20.18 -53.28 58.11
C LEU A 13 -19.85 -54.36 56.99
N THR A 14 -18.64 -54.77 56.53
CA THR A 14 -17.19 -54.58 56.85
C THR A 14 -16.31 -55.05 55.67
N SER A 15 -15.04 -54.60 55.59
CA SER A 15 -13.86 -55.30 54.97
C SER A 15 -13.83 -55.59 53.44
N ALA A 16 -12.68 -55.72 52.76
CA ALA A 16 -11.28 -55.29 52.98
C ALA A 16 -10.43 -55.53 51.70
N VAL A 17 -9.17 -55.05 51.67
CA VAL A 17 -8.12 -55.28 50.61
C VAL A 17 -8.45 -54.52 49.29
N SER A 18 -7.54 -53.91 48.52
CA SER A 18 -6.13 -54.21 48.21
C SER A 18 -5.22 -52.96 48.02
N LEU A 19 -3.95 -53.24 47.70
CA LEU A 19 -2.87 -52.34 47.26
C LEU A 19 -3.30 -51.37 46.12
N GLY A 20 -2.64 -50.23 45.88
CA GLY A 20 -1.43 -49.69 46.50
C GLY A 20 -0.29 -49.41 45.48
N ALA A 21 -0.30 -48.22 44.87
CA ALA A 21 0.83 -47.66 44.11
C ALA A 21 0.68 -46.13 44.03
N ALA A 22 1.78 -45.38 44.19
CA ALA A 22 1.79 -43.94 44.02
C ALA A 22 2.34 -43.57 42.64
N ALA A 23 1.55 -42.82 41.85
CA ALA A 23 2.01 -42.23 40.59
C ALA A 23 2.41 -40.77 40.82
N LEU A 24 3.59 -40.36 40.33
CA LEU A 24 4.00 -38.96 40.37
C LEU A 24 3.13 -38.14 39.42
N ALA A 25 2.48 -37.10 39.95
CA ALA A 25 1.82 -36.09 39.14
C ALA A 25 2.87 -35.17 38.49
N MET A 26 3.36 -35.57 37.32
CA MET A 26 4.09 -34.65 36.43
C MET A 26 3.10 -33.59 35.93
N ALA A 27 3.11 -32.42 36.56
CA ALA A 27 2.35 -31.26 36.10
C ALA A 27 2.99 -30.72 34.81
N SER A 28 2.62 -31.31 33.67
CA SER A 28 2.94 -30.75 32.36
C SER A 28 2.26 -29.39 32.24
N ALA A 29 3.03 -28.32 32.40
CA ALA A 29 2.55 -26.97 32.16
C ALA A 29 2.12 -26.88 30.68
N ALA A 30 0.80 -26.84 30.46
CA ALA A 30 0.26 -26.63 29.13
C ALA A 30 0.65 -25.22 28.69
N PHE A 31 1.52 -25.12 27.68
CA PHE A 31 1.76 -23.87 26.99
C PHE A 31 0.46 -23.45 26.33
N THR A 32 -0.30 -22.56 26.98
CA THR A 32 -1.39 -21.83 26.37
C THR A 32 -0.79 -20.83 25.40
N GLY A 33 -0.48 -21.30 24.20
CA GLY A 33 -0.26 -20.42 23.05
C GLY A 33 -1.50 -19.53 22.80
N PRO A 34 -1.38 -18.50 21.95
CA PRO A 34 -2.54 -17.71 21.54
C PRO A 34 -3.64 -18.65 21.03
N ALA A 35 -4.89 -18.33 21.34
CA ALA A 35 -6.03 -19.15 20.96
C ALA A 35 -6.01 -19.39 19.45
N ALA A 36 -6.04 -20.67 19.05
CA ALA A 36 -5.98 -21.04 17.63
C ALA A 36 -7.13 -20.36 16.88
N HIS A 37 -6.80 -19.52 15.90
CA HIS A 37 -7.78 -18.93 15.00
C HIS A 37 -8.63 -20.04 14.36
N ALA A 38 -9.93 -19.77 14.19
CA ALA A 38 -10.76 -20.67 13.39
C ALA A 38 -10.17 -20.71 11.96
N ALA A 39 -10.00 -21.92 11.41
CA ALA A 39 -9.39 -22.07 10.09
C ALA A 39 -10.26 -21.38 9.04
N ALA A 40 -9.66 -20.46 8.27
CA ALA A 40 -10.33 -19.78 7.18
C ALA A 40 -10.93 -20.77 6.18
N SER A 41 -12.09 -20.45 5.62
CA SER A 41 -12.77 -21.32 4.68
C SER A 41 -12.21 -21.14 3.27
N PRO A 42 -12.43 -22.12 2.36
CA PRO A 42 -12.19 -21.89 0.93
C PRO A 42 -12.94 -20.66 0.38
N SER A 43 -14.08 -20.30 0.99
CA SER A 43 -14.85 -19.09 0.65
C SER A 43 -14.32 -17.78 1.24
N THR A 44 -13.35 -17.81 2.17
CA THR A 44 -12.65 -16.62 2.73
C THR A 44 -11.14 -16.65 2.49
N THR A 45 -10.66 -17.48 1.55
CA THR A 45 -9.23 -17.62 1.21
C THR A 45 -8.93 -17.08 -0.18
N LEU A 46 -8.00 -16.12 -0.27
CA LEU A 46 -7.37 -15.71 -1.53
C LEU A 46 -6.23 -16.68 -1.86
N VAL A 47 -6.14 -17.11 -3.12
CA VAL A 47 -5.04 -17.97 -3.59
C VAL A 47 -4.08 -17.17 -4.47
N VAL A 48 -2.78 -17.27 -4.20
CA VAL A 48 -1.68 -16.72 -5.01
C VAL A 48 -0.83 -17.87 -5.54
N ASN A 49 -0.36 -17.77 -6.79
CA ASN A 49 0.55 -18.75 -7.38
C ASN A 49 1.92 -18.13 -7.69
N ALA A 50 2.89 -18.33 -6.79
CA ALA A 50 4.24 -17.78 -6.86
C ALA A 50 5.08 -18.31 -8.04
N GLY A 51 4.66 -19.43 -8.66
CA GLY A 51 5.26 -19.96 -9.88
C GLY A 51 4.68 -19.39 -11.18
N GLN A 52 3.46 -18.81 -11.13
CA GLN A 52 2.72 -18.35 -12.31
C GLN A 52 2.77 -16.83 -12.43
N VAL A 53 3.76 -16.36 -13.20
CA VAL A 53 3.83 -14.96 -13.64
C VAL A 53 2.62 -14.65 -14.53
N LEU A 54 2.00 -13.50 -14.28
CA LEU A 54 0.93 -12.92 -15.07
C LEU A 54 1.50 -11.91 -16.08
N ARG A 55 2.24 -10.89 -15.59
CA ARG A 55 2.84 -9.80 -16.37
C ARG A 55 3.93 -9.08 -15.56
N PRO A 56 4.79 -8.22 -16.15
CA PRO A 56 5.66 -7.33 -15.38
C PRO A 56 4.86 -6.42 -14.44
N VAL A 57 5.45 -5.94 -13.35
CA VAL A 57 4.81 -4.89 -12.53
C VAL A 57 4.82 -3.58 -13.30
N THR A 58 3.65 -2.95 -13.48
CA THR A 58 3.49 -1.66 -14.17
C THR A 58 2.65 -0.65 -13.40
N HIS A 59 2.24 -0.97 -12.16
CA HIS A 59 1.44 -0.10 -11.29
C HIS A 59 0.17 0.45 -11.97
N VAL A 60 -0.53 -0.40 -12.74
CA VAL A 60 -1.69 -0.03 -13.59
C VAL A 60 -2.68 0.90 -12.89
N ALA A 61 -3.01 0.58 -11.64
CA ALA A 61 -4.07 1.24 -10.88
C ALA A 61 -3.62 2.54 -10.19
N THR A 62 -2.31 2.84 -10.15
CA THR A 62 -1.84 4.08 -9.54
C THR A 62 -1.99 5.23 -10.55
N GLY A 63 -3.16 5.86 -10.51
CA GLY A 63 -3.45 7.08 -11.24
C GLY A 63 -4.63 7.80 -10.61
N SER A 64 -4.93 9.01 -11.07
CA SER A 64 -6.15 9.73 -10.66
C SER A 64 -6.51 10.85 -11.63
N LEU A 65 -7.81 11.05 -11.84
CA LEU A 65 -8.33 12.26 -12.45
C LEU A 65 -8.10 13.44 -11.48
N TYR A 66 -7.59 14.57 -11.99
CA TYR A 66 -7.26 15.77 -11.22
C TYR A 66 -6.33 15.53 -10.00
N GLY A 67 -5.59 14.42 -9.98
CA GLY A 67 -4.74 14.01 -8.85
C GLY A 67 -3.68 15.02 -8.45
N LEU A 68 -3.24 15.86 -9.40
CA LEU A 68 -2.34 16.98 -9.22
C LEU A 68 -3.11 18.28 -9.48
N ALA A 69 -3.03 19.27 -8.59
CA ALA A 69 -3.76 20.55 -8.73
C ALA A 69 -2.95 21.63 -9.45
N ASN A 70 -1.64 21.66 -9.22
CA ASN A 70 -0.68 22.60 -9.79
C ASN A 70 0.75 22.03 -9.66
N ALA A 71 1.78 22.76 -10.10
CA ALA A 71 3.17 22.31 -10.06
C ALA A 71 3.70 21.92 -8.66
N GLY A 72 3.17 22.51 -7.58
CA GLY A 72 3.56 22.27 -6.19
C GLY A 72 2.60 21.40 -5.36
N THR A 73 1.38 21.13 -5.82
CA THR A 73 0.33 20.48 -5.01
C THR A 73 -0.16 19.15 -5.62
N PRO A 74 -0.09 18.01 -4.89
CA PRO A 74 0.49 17.83 -3.56
C PRO A 74 2.04 17.84 -3.59
N ALA A 75 2.71 17.67 -2.45
CA ALA A 75 4.18 17.62 -2.42
C ALA A 75 4.76 16.50 -3.31
N ASP A 76 5.89 16.75 -3.98
CA ASP A 76 6.50 15.79 -4.93
C ASP A 76 6.80 14.43 -4.29
N THR A 77 7.22 14.41 -3.02
CA THR A 77 7.48 13.19 -2.25
C THR A 77 6.25 12.30 -2.10
N LEU A 78 5.05 12.90 -1.94
CA LEU A 78 3.78 12.16 -1.85
C LEU A 78 3.38 11.58 -3.22
N VAL A 79 3.70 12.26 -4.32
CA VAL A 79 3.43 11.75 -5.68
C VAL A 79 4.41 10.63 -6.04
N GLN A 80 5.70 10.84 -5.81
CA GLN A 80 6.76 9.87 -6.14
C GLN A 80 6.62 8.56 -5.38
N ALA A 81 6.22 8.63 -4.10
CA ALA A 81 6.13 7.45 -3.23
C ALA A 81 5.10 6.42 -3.71
N ILE A 82 4.02 6.82 -4.40
CA ILE A 82 3.01 5.90 -4.93
C ILE A 82 3.29 5.41 -6.37
N LYS A 83 4.38 5.85 -7.01
CA LYS A 83 4.79 5.48 -8.38
C LYS A 83 3.64 5.51 -9.42
N PRO A 84 3.04 6.68 -9.70
CA PRO A 84 1.90 6.78 -10.59
C PRO A 84 2.25 6.47 -12.06
N ASN A 85 1.34 5.77 -12.73
CA ASN A 85 1.40 5.41 -14.15
C ASN A 85 0.91 6.59 -15.01
N THR A 86 -0.31 7.07 -14.78
CA THR A 86 -0.97 8.10 -15.59
C THR A 86 -1.86 9.01 -14.71
N PHE A 87 -2.02 10.27 -15.09
CA PHE A 87 -3.02 11.19 -14.53
C PHE A 87 -3.89 11.79 -15.66
N VAL A 88 -5.22 11.75 -15.52
CA VAL A 88 -6.13 12.48 -16.41
C VAL A 88 -6.26 13.93 -15.92
N GLN A 89 -6.15 14.89 -16.85
CA GLN A 89 -6.07 16.32 -16.55
C GLN A 89 -6.76 17.16 -17.63
N LYS A 90 -7.16 18.39 -17.29
CA LYS A 90 -7.84 19.29 -18.23
C LYS A 90 -6.86 20.00 -19.19
N PRO A 91 -7.33 20.39 -20.39
CA PRO A 91 -6.58 21.24 -21.32
C PRO A 91 -6.12 22.57 -20.71
N GLN A 92 -5.10 23.17 -21.36
CA GLN A 92 -4.55 24.47 -21.01
C GLN A 92 -5.64 25.54 -21.09
N GLY A 93 -5.88 26.22 -19.97
CA GLY A 93 -6.91 27.25 -19.83
C GLY A 93 -8.33 26.71 -19.69
N GLY A 94 -8.54 25.39 -19.75
CA GLY A 94 -9.87 24.77 -19.68
C GLY A 94 -10.64 25.10 -18.39
N HIS A 95 -11.96 25.12 -18.48
CA HIS A 95 -12.84 25.77 -17.51
C HIS A 95 -13.61 24.81 -16.57
N GLN A 96 -13.53 23.48 -16.76
CA GLN A 96 -14.33 22.55 -15.96
C GLN A 96 -13.93 22.50 -14.48
N GLN A 97 -12.65 22.72 -14.18
CA GLN A 97 -12.12 22.79 -12.81
C GLN A 97 -11.14 23.97 -12.69
N PRO A 98 -11.02 24.60 -11.50
CA PRO A 98 -10.16 25.77 -11.29
C PRO A 98 -8.65 25.44 -11.26
N THR A 99 -8.28 24.18 -11.45
CA THR A 99 -6.95 23.60 -11.20
C THR A 99 -6.73 22.36 -12.09
N GLY A 100 -5.57 21.71 -12.02
CA GLY A 100 -5.26 20.50 -12.82
C GLY A 100 -4.96 20.79 -14.29
N ASP A 101 -4.49 21.99 -14.58
CA ASP A 101 -4.15 22.41 -15.93
C ASP A 101 -2.95 21.62 -16.47
N ILE A 102 -3.13 20.86 -17.56
CA ILE A 102 -2.17 19.84 -18.01
C ILE A 102 -0.75 20.36 -18.18
N LEU A 103 -0.54 21.55 -18.77
CA LEU A 103 0.82 22.08 -18.98
C LEU A 103 1.47 22.55 -17.67
N THR A 104 0.66 22.88 -16.65
CA THR A 104 1.13 23.22 -15.29
C THR A 104 1.55 21.97 -14.50
N VAL A 105 0.91 20.82 -14.75
CA VAL A 105 1.12 19.58 -13.95
C VAL A 105 1.93 18.49 -14.67
N ALA A 106 2.03 18.50 -15.98
CA ALA A 106 2.82 17.51 -16.73
C ALA A 106 4.29 17.44 -16.31
N PRO A 107 5.02 18.57 -16.07
CA PRO A 107 6.38 18.52 -15.54
C PRO A 107 6.48 17.94 -14.12
N LYS A 108 5.37 17.94 -13.35
CA LYS A 108 5.29 17.33 -12.02
C LYS A 108 5.05 15.83 -12.11
N ALA A 109 4.12 15.40 -12.97
CA ALA A 109 3.91 13.99 -13.30
C ALA A 109 5.21 13.34 -13.81
N ALA A 110 5.95 14.01 -14.71
CA ALA A 110 7.24 13.54 -15.22
C ALA A 110 8.29 13.31 -14.12
N ARG A 111 8.36 14.17 -13.09
CA ARG A 111 9.26 13.97 -11.91
C ARG A 111 8.87 12.78 -11.04
N ALA A 112 7.66 12.24 -11.19
CA ALA A 112 7.19 11.02 -10.54
C ALA A 112 7.20 9.78 -11.47
N GLY A 113 7.68 9.93 -12.72
CA GLY A 113 7.64 8.87 -13.74
C GLY A 113 6.30 8.74 -14.48
N ALA A 114 5.29 9.54 -14.10
CA ALA A 114 3.93 9.42 -14.61
C ALA A 114 3.70 10.13 -15.95
N LYS A 115 2.79 9.56 -16.74
CA LYS A 115 2.21 10.17 -17.93
C LYS A 115 1.05 11.12 -17.57
N VAL A 116 0.57 11.87 -18.56
CA VAL A 116 -0.67 12.67 -18.47
C VAL A 116 -1.58 12.46 -19.68
N VAL A 117 -2.90 12.44 -19.46
CA VAL A 117 -3.93 12.46 -20.52
C VAL A 117 -4.57 13.85 -20.58
N ASN A 118 -4.77 14.37 -21.79
CA ASN A 118 -5.46 15.64 -22.03
C ASN A 118 -6.94 15.38 -22.33
N ARG A 119 -7.83 15.59 -21.35
CA ARG A 119 -9.29 15.39 -21.46
C ARG A 119 -9.95 16.63 -22.06
N LEU A 120 -10.03 16.68 -23.39
CA LEU A 120 -10.36 17.88 -24.17
C LEU A 120 -11.74 18.48 -23.87
N SER A 121 -12.73 17.67 -23.45
CA SER A 121 -14.04 18.15 -23.01
C SER A 121 -13.96 19.18 -21.88
N ASP A 122 -12.99 19.01 -20.97
CA ASP A 122 -12.81 19.84 -19.78
C ASP A 122 -12.25 21.25 -20.11
N TYR A 123 -12.11 21.57 -21.40
CA TYR A 123 -12.08 22.94 -21.88
C TYR A 123 -13.37 23.69 -21.53
N TYR A 124 -14.52 23.09 -21.77
CA TYR A 124 -15.82 23.68 -21.44
C TYR A 124 -16.12 23.57 -19.93
N ALA A 125 -16.89 24.51 -19.41
CA ALA A 125 -17.48 24.41 -18.09
C ALA A 125 -18.85 23.72 -18.14
N GLY A 126 -19.29 23.19 -17.00
CA GLY A 126 -20.65 22.69 -16.77
C GLY A 126 -20.78 21.17 -16.83
N TRP A 127 -21.87 20.67 -16.25
CA TRP A 127 -22.23 19.25 -16.31
C TRP A 127 -23.74 19.13 -16.58
N PRO A 128 -24.16 18.73 -17.81
CA PRO A 128 -23.34 18.49 -18.99
C PRO A 128 -22.50 19.69 -19.49
N TYR A 129 -21.43 19.39 -20.23
CA TYR A 129 -20.51 20.39 -20.80
C TYR A 129 -21.22 21.40 -21.72
N GLN A 130 -20.86 22.68 -21.61
CA GLN A 130 -21.39 23.79 -22.44
C GLN A 130 -20.78 23.82 -23.86
N PHE A 131 -20.92 22.72 -24.58
CA PHE A 131 -20.37 22.49 -25.93
C PHE A 131 -20.84 23.49 -26.99
N SER A 132 -19.99 23.80 -27.97
CA SER A 132 -20.42 24.41 -29.24
C SER A 132 -19.59 23.97 -30.44
N TRP A 133 -20.28 23.57 -31.52
CA TRP A 133 -19.66 23.35 -32.83
C TRP A 133 -18.99 24.60 -33.42
N SER A 134 -19.33 25.80 -32.95
CA SER A 134 -18.76 27.05 -33.47
C SER A 134 -17.30 27.29 -33.10
N ASN A 135 -16.78 26.61 -32.07
CA ASN A 135 -15.39 26.75 -31.62
C ASN A 135 -14.66 25.42 -31.38
N TRP A 136 -15.36 24.29 -31.23
CA TRP A 136 -14.74 23.01 -30.82
C TRP A 136 -13.49 22.61 -31.62
N LEU A 137 -13.52 22.68 -32.95
CA LEU A 137 -12.35 22.29 -33.75
C LEU A 137 -11.16 23.27 -33.60
N SER A 138 -11.43 24.56 -33.32
CA SER A 138 -10.37 25.50 -32.92
C SER A 138 -9.79 25.15 -31.55
N VAL A 139 -10.62 24.71 -30.59
CA VAL A 139 -10.15 24.24 -29.28
C VAL A 139 -9.23 23.03 -29.44
N VAL A 140 -9.60 22.06 -30.28
CA VAL A 140 -8.76 20.88 -30.58
C VAL A 140 -7.42 21.32 -31.19
N ASP A 141 -7.43 22.20 -32.19
CA ASP A 141 -6.23 22.76 -32.82
C ASP A 141 -5.33 23.48 -31.82
N ASP A 142 -5.90 24.40 -31.05
CA ASP A 142 -5.20 25.23 -30.07
C ASP A 142 -4.57 24.35 -28.97
N GLN A 143 -5.27 23.32 -28.49
CA GLN A 143 -4.75 22.42 -27.45
C GLN A 143 -3.61 21.52 -27.97
N ILE A 144 -3.71 21.00 -29.20
CA ILE A 144 -2.61 20.22 -29.80
C ILE A 144 -1.40 21.12 -30.05
N ALA A 145 -1.61 22.33 -30.59
CA ALA A 145 -0.55 23.30 -30.84
C ALA A 145 0.16 23.74 -29.54
N GLN A 146 -0.60 24.09 -28.50
CA GLN A 146 -0.05 24.47 -27.19
C GLN A 146 0.67 23.30 -26.51
N THR A 147 0.11 22.08 -26.57
CA THR A 147 0.75 20.88 -26.01
C THR A 147 2.09 20.61 -26.70
N LYS A 148 2.17 20.71 -28.03
CA LYS A 148 3.44 20.57 -28.77
C LYS A 148 4.43 21.69 -28.48
N ALA A 149 3.97 22.94 -28.42
CA ALA A 149 4.81 24.10 -28.12
C ALA A 149 5.38 24.08 -26.69
N SER A 150 4.71 23.43 -25.74
CA SER A 150 5.16 23.30 -24.36
C SER A 150 6.39 22.41 -24.17
N GLY A 151 6.66 21.50 -25.11
CA GLY A 151 7.75 20.53 -25.02
C GLY A 151 7.56 19.41 -23.99
N ILE A 152 6.35 19.19 -23.45
CA ILE A 152 6.10 18.05 -22.55
C ILE A 152 6.28 16.72 -23.30
N THR A 153 6.97 15.76 -22.67
CA THR A 153 7.34 14.47 -23.29
C THR A 153 6.57 13.28 -22.73
N ASN A 154 5.75 13.48 -21.70
CA ASN A 154 5.00 12.46 -20.98
C ASN A 154 3.48 12.47 -21.26
N LEU A 155 3.06 13.02 -22.41
CA LEU A 155 1.68 12.92 -22.87
C LEU A 155 1.37 11.47 -23.27
N ALA A 156 0.41 10.83 -22.59
CA ALA A 156 -0.10 9.50 -22.93
C ALA A 156 -1.04 9.56 -24.14
N ALA A 157 -2.06 10.42 -24.09
CA ALA A 157 -3.11 10.49 -25.08
C ALA A 157 -3.87 11.83 -25.04
N TYR A 158 -4.66 12.06 -26.09
CA TYR A 158 -5.82 12.94 -26.05
C TYR A 158 -7.09 12.11 -25.78
N ALA A 159 -7.89 12.50 -24.80
CA ALA A 159 -9.24 11.98 -24.59
C ALA A 159 -10.25 13.02 -25.13
N PRO A 160 -10.94 12.77 -26.27
CA PRO A 160 -11.78 13.78 -26.92
C PRO A 160 -13.01 14.23 -26.14
N TRP A 161 -13.56 13.36 -25.29
CA TRP A 161 -14.78 13.60 -24.53
C TRP A 161 -14.77 12.86 -23.19
N ASN A 162 -15.82 13.05 -22.39
CA ASN A 162 -16.02 12.39 -21.10
C ASN A 162 -17.51 12.14 -20.83
N GLU A 163 -17.85 10.92 -20.41
CA GLU A 163 -19.19 10.41 -20.14
C GLU A 163 -20.25 10.84 -21.17
N SER A 164 -20.07 10.50 -22.44
CA SER A 164 -21.02 10.91 -23.50
C SER A 164 -22.45 10.40 -23.26
N ASP A 165 -22.60 9.27 -22.58
CA ASP A 165 -23.86 8.70 -22.13
C ASP A 165 -24.60 9.56 -21.08
N ASN A 166 -23.88 10.41 -20.33
CA ASN A 166 -24.44 11.38 -19.37
C ASN A 166 -24.40 12.84 -19.87
N THR A 167 -23.42 13.21 -20.70
CA THR A 167 -23.09 14.60 -21.02
C THR A 167 -23.27 15.00 -22.48
N TRP A 168 -23.49 14.06 -23.41
CA TRP A 168 -23.71 14.41 -24.81
C TRP A 168 -25.18 14.82 -25.06
N GLN A 169 -25.41 16.10 -25.31
CA GLN A 169 -26.76 16.61 -25.61
C GLN A 169 -27.14 16.32 -27.07
N SER A 170 -28.32 15.75 -27.31
CA SER A 170 -28.80 15.40 -28.66
C SER A 170 -28.99 16.60 -29.60
N SER A 171 -29.09 17.82 -29.04
CA SER A 171 -29.02 19.09 -29.78
C SER A 171 -27.70 19.29 -30.54
N ASN A 172 -26.63 18.59 -30.14
CA ASN A 172 -25.30 18.71 -30.71
C ASN A 172 -25.09 17.76 -31.92
N GLY A 173 -26.08 16.91 -32.24
CA GLY A 173 -25.98 15.83 -33.21
C GLY A 173 -25.68 14.47 -32.55
N THR A 174 -25.24 13.50 -33.34
CA THR A 174 -24.83 12.17 -32.82
C THR A 174 -23.46 12.24 -32.15
N PHE A 175 -23.17 11.35 -31.20
CA PHE A 175 -21.83 11.26 -30.61
C PHE A 175 -20.84 10.65 -31.61
N GLU A 176 -21.33 9.82 -32.52
CA GLU A 176 -20.63 9.22 -33.66
C GLU A 176 -20.10 10.29 -34.63
N ASP A 177 -20.93 11.27 -35.00
CA ASP A 177 -20.55 12.45 -35.78
C ASP A 177 -19.45 13.24 -35.06
N PHE A 178 -19.66 13.49 -33.76
CA PHE A 178 -18.70 14.22 -32.94
C PHE A 178 -17.35 13.53 -32.90
N TRP A 179 -17.32 12.23 -32.58
CA TRP A 179 -16.12 11.42 -32.49
C TRP A 179 -15.40 11.37 -33.84
N THR A 180 -16.14 11.08 -34.91
CA THR A 180 -15.58 10.94 -36.26
C THR A 180 -14.94 12.24 -36.75
N ARG A 181 -15.53 13.40 -36.45
CA ARG A 181 -14.96 14.71 -36.78
C ARG A 181 -13.74 15.02 -35.91
N THR A 182 -13.86 14.83 -34.60
CA THR A 182 -12.82 15.19 -33.63
C THR A 182 -11.57 14.31 -33.78
N TYR A 183 -11.73 12.99 -33.93
CA TYR A 183 -10.62 12.07 -34.20
C TYR A 183 -9.85 12.46 -35.46
N ARG A 184 -10.57 12.87 -36.53
CA ARG A 184 -9.95 13.30 -37.78
C ARG A 184 -9.20 14.63 -37.64
N GLU A 185 -9.74 15.60 -36.88
CA GLU A 185 -9.02 16.84 -36.61
C GLU A 185 -7.80 16.64 -35.71
N ILE A 186 -7.89 15.78 -34.68
CA ILE A 186 -6.70 15.38 -33.92
C ILE A 186 -5.66 14.78 -34.87
N ARG A 187 -6.07 13.94 -35.83
CA ARG A 187 -5.15 13.32 -36.81
C ARG A 187 -4.58 14.24 -37.87
N THR A 188 -5.19 15.38 -38.19
CA THR A 188 -4.60 16.39 -39.09
C THR A 188 -3.53 17.23 -38.39
N LYS A 189 -3.63 17.40 -37.06
CA LYS A 189 -2.65 18.14 -36.24
C LYS A 189 -1.62 17.23 -35.53
N ASP A 190 -1.97 15.98 -35.24
CA ASP A 190 -1.13 14.93 -34.65
C ASP A 190 -1.43 13.53 -35.18
N SER A 191 -0.55 13.05 -36.06
CA SER A 191 -0.59 11.71 -36.64
C SER A 191 -0.06 10.60 -35.72
N SER A 192 0.39 10.91 -34.50
CA SER A 192 1.24 10.03 -33.69
C SER A 192 0.82 9.85 -32.22
N THR A 193 0.32 10.88 -31.53
CA THR A 193 -0.15 10.74 -30.15
C THR A 193 -1.42 9.87 -30.10
N PRO A 194 -1.52 8.92 -29.15
CA PRO A 194 -2.72 8.13 -28.95
C PRO A 194 -3.99 8.96 -28.75
N ILE A 195 -5.12 8.45 -29.23
CA ILE A 195 -6.47 8.93 -28.96
C ILE A 195 -7.19 7.85 -28.18
N GLN A 196 -7.63 8.17 -26.96
CA GLN A 196 -8.38 7.26 -26.11
C GLN A 196 -9.87 7.65 -26.04
N GLY A 197 -10.74 6.65 -25.86
CA GLY A 197 -12.19 6.85 -25.79
C GLY A 197 -12.96 5.55 -25.98
N PRO A 198 -14.31 5.56 -25.95
CA PRO A 198 -15.20 6.73 -25.96
C PRO A 198 -15.32 7.46 -24.61
N SER A 199 -14.77 6.89 -23.54
CA SER A 199 -14.83 7.43 -22.17
C SER A 199 -16.28 7.53 -21.67
N PHE A 200 -17.07 6.46 -21.87
CA PHE A 200 -18.39 6.30 -21.23
C PHE A 200 -18.25 6.26 -19.70
N SER A 201 -19.34 6.56 -18.99
CA SER A 201 -19.46 6.33 -17.54
C SER A 201 -19.44 4.83 -17.19
N ASP A 202 -19.97 4.45 -16.02
CA ASP A 202 -20.21 3.05 -15.67
C ASP A 202 -21.12 2.32 -16.69
N ASN A 203 -21.92 3.03 -17.49
CA ASN A 203 -22.81 2.43 -18.49
C ASN A 203 -22.16 2.29 -19.89
N ILE A 204 -21.37 1.24 -20.11
CA ILE A 204 -20.79 0.91 -21.43
C ILE A 204 -21.81 0.36 -22.46
N GLY A 205 -23.12 0.46 -22.20
CA GLY A 205 -24.17 -0.22 -22.98
C GLY A 205 -24.20 0.12 -24.49
N ASP A 206 -23.71 1.30 -24.88
CA ASP A 206 -23.68 1.74 -26.29
C ASP A 206 -22.31 1.52 -26.98
N MET A 207 -21.38 0.81 -26.33
CA MET A 207 -20.07 0.46 -26.91
C MET A 207 -20.19 -0.32 -28.23
N ASP A 208 -21.25 -1.11 -28.41
CA ASP A 208 -21.53 -1.81 -29.66
C ASP A 208 -21.79 -0.84 -30.82
N ASN A 209 -22.58 0.20 -30.57
CA ASN A 209 -22.89 1.24 -31.54
C ASN A 209 -21.65 2.10 -31.86
N PHE A 210 -20.92 2.51 -30.82
CA PHE A 210 -19.70 3.29 -30.95
C PHE A 210 -18.62 2.56 -31.79
N LEU A 211 -18.26 1.32 -31.44
CA LEU A 211 -17.21 0.58 -32.13
C LEU A 211 -17.61 0.24 -33.57
N ARG A 212 -18.90 -0.08 -33.81
CA ARG A 212 -19.47 -0.25 -35.16
C ARG A 212 -19.25 0.99 -36.03
N ASN A 213 -19.56 2.18 -35.51
CA ASN A 213 -19.33 3.42 -36.23
C ASN A 213 -17.82 3.68 -36.43
N ALA A 214 -17.02 3.54 -35.37
CA ALA A 214 -15.59 3.82 -35.40
C ALA A 214 -14.82 2.94 -36.39
N VAL A 215 -15.24 1.69 -36.62
CA VAL A 215 -14.73 0.85 -37.71
C VAL A 215 -15.22 1.35 -39.07
N ALA A 216 -16.52 1.63 -39.23
CA ALA A 216 -17.09 2.11 -40.49
C ALA A 216 -16.52 3.46 -40.97
N THR A 217 -16.07 4.32 -40.05
CA THR A 217 -15.48 5.64 -40.35
C THR A 217 -13.95 5.67 -40.31
N ASN A 218 -13.30 4.55 -39.98
CA ASN A 218 -11.85 4.42 -39.74
C ASN A 218 -11.33 5.40 -38.67
N THR A 219 -12.02 5.45 -37.53
CA THR A 219 -11.67 6.23 -36.34
C THR A 219 -11.73 5.39 -35.05
N VAL A 220 -11.36 4.11 -35.11
CA VAL A 220 -11.18 3.27 -33.90
C VAL A 220 -10.11 3.91 -33.00
N PRO A 221 -10.36 4.12 -31.69
CA PRO A 221 -9.35 4.67 -30.79
C PRO A 221 -8.10 3.77 -30.71
N ASP A 222 -6.98 4.34 -30.29
CA ASP A 222 -5.76 3.58 -30.04
C ASP A 222 -5.85 2.81 -28.73
N ILE A 223 -6.61 3.34 -27.76
CA ILE A 223 -6.85 2.85 -26.41
C ILE A 223 -8.36 2.91 -26.16
N ILE A 224 -9.01 1.79 -25.81
CA ILE A 224 -10.45 1.81 -25.49
C ILE A 224 -10.63 2.20 -24.03
N ALA A 225 -11.54 3.14 -23.76
CA ALA A 225 -11.69 3.77 -22.45
C ALA A 225 -13.15 3.90 -21.98
N TRP A 226 -13.36 3.69 -20.67
CA TRP A 226 -14.63 3.86 -19.94
C TRP A 226 -14.37 4.01 -18.42
N HIS A 227 -15.43 4.15 -17.60
CA HIS A 227 -15.32 4.29 -16.15
C HIS A 227 -15.91 3.10 -15.37
N GLU A 228 -15.42 2.85 -14.14
CA GLU A 228 -15.86 1.76 -13.26
C GLU A 228 -16.30 2.31 -11.88
N LEU A 229 -17.36 3.12 -11.90
CA LEU A 229 -17.79 3.99 -10.79
C LEU A 229 -18.79 3.35 -9.82
N THR A 230 -19.29 2.14 -10.05
CA THR A 230 -20.32 1.55 -9.19
C THR A 230 -19.86 0.44 -8.24
N ARG A 231 -18.91 -0.41 -8.64
CA ARG A 231 -18.29 -1.49 -7.83
C ARG A 231 -17.29 -2.31 -8.63
N ALA A 232 -16.22 -2.76 -7.99
CA ALA A 232 -15.20 -3.60 -8.63
C ALA A 232 -15.71 -4.93 -9.22
N SER A 233 -16.85 -5.47 -8.77
CA SER A 233 -17.38 -6.75 -9.27
C SER A 233 -17.96 -6.70 -10.69
N LYS A 234 -18.03 -5.51 -11.31
CA LYS A 234 -18.52 -5.30 -12.68
C LYS A 234 -17.42 -5.47 -13.75
N ILE A 235 -16.24 -4.90 -13.52
CA ILE A 235 -15.06 -4.87 -14.41
C ILE A 235 -14.84 -6.14 -15.26
N ALA A 236 -14.96 -7.33 -14.67
CA ALA A 236 -14.73 -8.59 -15.38
C ALA A 236 -15.76 -8.88 -16.50
N GLY A 237 -17.00 -8.43 -16.35
CA GLY A 237 -18.05 -8.51 -17.37
C GLY A 237 -17.88 -7.44 -18.46
N ASP A 238 -17.44 -6.25 -18.07
CA ASP A 238 -17.26 -5.12 -18.97
C ASP A 238 -16.05 -5.31 -19.89
N VAL A 239 -14.89 -5.71 -19.33
CA VAL A 239 -13.72 -6.10 -20.12
C VAL A 239 -14.05 -7.25 -21.08
N ALA A 240 -14.82 -8.24 -20.65
CA ALA A 240 -15.28 -9.34 -21.52
C ALA A 240 -16.24 -8.86 -22.63
N THR A 241 -17.08 -7.86 -22.33
CA THR A 241 -17.98 -7.23 -23.30
C THR A 241 -17.18 -6.49 -24.38
N VAL A 242 -16.25 -5.62 -23.98
CA VAL A 242 -15.38 -4.89 -24.92
C VAL A 242 -14.53 -5.86 -25.75
N THR A 243 -13.93 -6.87 -25.12
CA THR A 243 -13.15 -7.93 -25.78
C THR A 243 -13.95 -8.62 -26.89
N SER A 244 -15.21 -8.96 -26.61
CA SER A 244 -16.13 -9.60 -27.56
C SER A 244 -16.56 -8.66 -28.70
N LEU A 245 -16.70 -7.36 -28.42
CA LEU A 245 -17.02 -6.36 -29.45
C LEU A 245 -15.85 -6.09 -30.40
N GLU A 246 -14.62 -6.07 -29.90
CA GLU A 246 -13.43 -6.02 -30.75
C GLU A 246 -13.34 -7.25 -31.67
N ASP A 247 -13.56 -8.46 -31.14
CA ASP A 247 -13.58 -9.70 -31.91
C ASP A 247 -14.69 -9.69 -32.98
N LYS A 248 -15.89 -9.22 -32.61
CA LYS A 248 -17.06 -9.04 -33.50
C LYS A 248 -16.78 -8.11 -34.67
N TYR A 249 -15.98 -7.06 -34.46
CA TYR A 249 -15.67 -6.04 -35.47
C TYR A 249 -14.28 -6.18 -36.11
N GLY A 250 -13.52 -7.22 -35.79
CA GLY A 250 -12.18 -7.45 -36.34
C GLY A 250 -11.14 -6.41 -35.89
N ILE A 251 -11.33 -5.81 -34.72
CA ILE A 251 -10.42 -4.84 -34.13
C ILE A 251 -9.25 -5.58 -33.47
N SER A 252 -8.01 -5.26 -33.86
CA SER A 252 -6.82 -5.71 -33.14
C SER A 252 -6.86 -5.20 -31.69
N ARG A 253 -6.80 -6.12 -30.73
CA ARG A 253 -6.92 -5.87 -29.28
C ARG A 253 -6.22 -4.59 -28.84
N ARG A 254 -6.98 -3.64 -28.30
CA ARG A 254 -6.49 -2.36 -27.81
C ARG A 254 -6.06 -2.45 -26.33
N PRO A 255 -5.13 -1.58 -25.89
CA PRO A 255 -5.01 -1.27 -24.47
C PRO A 255 -6.34 -0.76 -23.93
N ILE A 256 -6.63 -1.09 -22.68
CA ILE A 256 -7.83 -0.67 -21.95
C ILE A 256 -7.41 0.36 -20.90
N ALA A 257 -8.03 1.54 -20.93
CA ALA A 257 -7.90 2.57 -19.89
C ALA A 257 -9.20 2.68 -19.08
N ILE A 258 -9.10 2.73 -17.76
CA ILE A 258 -10.24 2.97 -16.86
C ILE A 258 -10.08 4.36 -16.23
N GLU A 259 -10.49 5.39 -16.99
CA GLU A 259 -10.13 6.80 -16.72
C GLU A 259 -10.68 7.37 -15.40
N GLU A 260 -11.71 6.72 -14.85
CA GLU A 260 -12.21 6.97 -13.50
C GLU A 260 -12.73 5.65 -12.89
N TYR A 261 -12.31 5.33 -11.66
CA TYR A 261 -12.84 4.18 -10.91
C TYR A 261 -13.05 4.45 -9.41
N ALA A 262 -13.81 3.54 -8.80
CA ALA A 262 -14.32 3.55 -7.43
C ALA A 262 -15.50 4.50 -7.19
N ALA A 263 -16.51 4.00 -6.48
CA ALA A 263 -17.70 4.77 -6.12
C ALA A 263 -17.39 5.90 -5.12
N PRO A 264 -18.27 6.92 -4.99
CA PRO A 264 -18.14 7.96 -3.96
C PRO A 264 -18.05 7.45 -2.51
N SER A 265 -18.49 6.21 -2.26
CA SER A 265 -18.40 5.51 -0.97
C SER A 265 -17.17 4.60 -0.82
N GLU A 266 -16.36 4.43 -1.86
CA GLU A 266 -15.20 3.53 -1.92
C GLU A 266 -13.87 4.29 -2.04
N VAL A 267 -13.86 5.50 -2.62
CA VAL A 267 -12.67 6.36 -2.63
C VAL A 267 -12.21 6.70 -1.21
N GLY A 268 -10.90 6.56 -0.97
CA GLY A 268 -10.30 6.65 0.37
C GLY A 268 -10.57 5.46 1.30
N VAL A 269 -11.26 4.39 0.85
CA VAL A 269 -11.53 3.17 1.64
C VAL A 269 -10.62 2.02 1.17
N PRO A 270 -9.45 1.77 1.81
CA PRO A 270 -8.45 0.82 1.31
C PRO A 270 -9.02 -0.58 1.01
N GLY A 271 -9.88 -1.13 1.88
CA GLY A 271 -10.46 -2.46 1.69
C GLY A 271 -11.34 -2.62 0.44
N ALA A 272 -11.97 -1.55 -0.04
CA ALA A 272 -12.72 -1.55 -1.30
C ALA A 272 -11.79 -1.44 -2.52
N LEU A 273 -10.80 -0.54 -2.45
CA LEU A 273 -9.89 -0.23 -3.56
C LEU A 273 -9.01 -1.42 -3.96
N VAL A 274 -8.67 -2.34 -3.05
CA VAL A 274 -8.01 -3.61 -3.40
C VAL A 274 -8.77 -4.37 -4.49
N GLY A 275 -10.10 -4.41 -4.42
CA GLY A 275 -10.94 -5.16 -5.37
C GLY A 275 -10.84 -4.64 -6.80
N TYR A 276 -10.51 -3.36 -6.96
CA TYR A 276 -10.21 -2.71 -8.24
C TYR A 276 -8.80 -3.07 -8.73
N ILE A 277 -7.76 -2.80 -7.92
CA ILE A 277 -6.35 -3.09 -8.22
C ILE A 277 -6.19 -4.55 -8.68
N ALA A 278 -6.74 -5.50 -7.92
CA ALA A 278 -6.64 -6.92 -8.19
C ALA A 278 -7.25 -7.33 -9.55
N LYS A 279 -8.34 -6.68 -9.97
CA LYS A 279 -9.03 -6.97 -11.23
C LYS A 279 -8.37 -6.28 -12.42
N PHE A 280 -7.91 -5.04 -12.28
CA PHE A 280 -7.16 -4.36 -13.33
C PHE A 280 -5.87 -5.11 -13.69
N GLU A 281 -5.17 -5.65 -12.69
CA GLU A 281 -4.03 -6.53 -12.90
C GLU A 281 -4.44 -7.84 -13.60
N ARG A 282 -5.39 -8.58 -13.02
CA ARG A 282 -5.85 -9.89 -13.52
C ARG A 282 -6.43 -9.86 -14.94
N LEU A 283 -7.07 -8.76 -15.32
CA LEU A 283 -7.77 -8.59 -16.61
C LEU A 283 -6.92 -7.91 -17.69
N GLY A 284 -5.68 -7.48 -17.38
CA GLY A 284 -4.76 -6.93 -18.37
C GLY A 284 -4.97 -5.45 -18.71
N VAL A 285 -5.63 -4.67 -17.85
CA VAL A 285 -5.83 -3.21 -18.03
C VAL A 285 -4.46 -2.49 -18.12
N HIS A 286 -4.39 -1.42 -18.90
CA HIS A 286 -3.14 -0.71 -19.25
C HIS A 286 -2.88 0.53 -18.36
N ASP A 287 -3.92 1.34 -18.12
CA ASP A 287 -3.95 2.40 -17.11
C ASP A 287 -5.32 2.37 -16.40
N ALA A 288 -5.36 2.79 -15.14
CA ALA A 288 -6.60 3.10 -14.45
C ALA A 288 -6.38 4.23 -13.43
N GLU A 289 -7.35 5.13 -13.34
CA GLU A 289 -7.27 6.35 -12.55
C GLU A 289 -8.41 6.44 -11.51
N LEU A 290 -8.07 6.71 -10.25
CA LEU A 290 -9.07 6.98 -9.20
C LEU A 290 -9.95 8.18 -9.59
N ALA A 291 -11.25 8.01 -9.42
CA ALA A 291 -12.27 9.01 -9.75
C ALA A 291 -12.15 10.30 -8.92
N PHE A 292 -12.63 11.41 -9.48
CA PHE A 292 -12.55 12.74 -8.88
C PHE A 292 -13.87 13.13 -8.19
N TRP A 293 -14.10 12.65 -6.97
CA TRP A 293 -15.35 12.91 -6.23
C TRP A 293 -15.31 14.10 -5.25
N ASN A 294 -14.13 14.68 -4.96
CA ASN A 294 -13.99 15.71 -3.91
C ASN A 294 -13.12 16.91 -4.31
N GLN A 295 -11.80 16.74 -4.46
CA GLN A 295 -10.86 17.86 -4.59
C GLN A 295 -9.58 17.51 -5.37
N SER A 296 -9.12 18.44 -6.19
CA SER A 296 -7.91 18.24 -7.02
C SER A 296 -6.66 18.30 -6.14
N GLY A 297 -5.59 17.63 -6.55
CA GLY A 297 -4.36 17.60 -5.76
C GLY A 297 -4.42 16.70 -4.51
N ALA A 298 -5.45 15.85 -4.41
CA ALA A 298 -5.60 14.83 -3.35
C ALA A 298 -5.31 13.39 -3.82
N LEU A 299 -4.77 13.22 -5.03
CA LEU A 299 -4.41 11.92 -5.63
C LEU A 299 -5.57 10.90 -5.68
N GLY A 300 -6.80 11.34 -5.96
CA GLY A 300 -7.98 10.46 -5.95
C GLY A 300 -8.45 10.09 -4.54
N ASP A 301 -8.46 11.08 -3.63
CA ASP A 301 -8.78 10.93 -2.20
C ASP A 301 -7.91 9.90 -1.46
N LEU A 302 -6.64 9.78 -1.86
CA LEU A 302 -5.59 9.15 -1.04
C LEU A 302 -5.06 10.12 0.02
N LEU A 303 -5.17 11.43 -0.21
CA LEU A 303 -4.82 12.46 0.77
C LEU A 303 -6.08 13.02 1.45
N THR A 304 -5.94 13.50 2.68
CA THR A 304 -7.05 14.08 3.47
C THR A 304 -7.61 15.39 2.91
N GLY A 305 -6.88 16.01 1.98
CA GLY A 305 -7.12 17.34 1.44
C GLY A 305 -6.35 17.55 0.13
N GLN A 306 -6.66 18.62 -0.59
CA GLN A 306 -5.78 19.16 -1.63
C GLN A 306 -4.40 19.46 -1.02
N GLY A 307 -3.37 18.67 -1.37
CA GLY A 307 -2.06 18.75 -0.70
C GLY A 307 -2.03 18.31 0.76
N GLY A 308 -3.05 17.58 1.22
CA GLY A 308 -3.17 17.10 2.60
C GLY A 308 -2.26 15.91 2.92
N SER A 309 -2.39 15.41 4.16
CA SER A 309 -1.64 14.24 4.64
C SER A 309 -2.17 12.93 4.04
N PRO A 310 -1.35 11.86 3.99
CA PRO A 310 -1.81 10.49 3.76
C PRO A 310 -3.01 10.08 4.62
N ASN A 311 -4.01 9.45 4.01
CA ASN A 311 -5.07 8.70 4.72
C ASN A 311 -4.81 7.18 4.62
N GLY A 312 -5.76 6.37 5.08
CA GLY A 312 -5.65 4.91 5.07
C GLY A 312 -5.43 4.29 3.68
N ALA A 313 -6.04 4.84 2.64
CA ALA A 313 -5.90 4.36 1.27
C ALA A 313 -4.52 4.66 0.69
N TYR A 314 -3.90 5.81 1.02
CA TYR A 314 -2.54 6.13 0.54
C TYR A 314 -1.54 5.00 0.80
N TRP A 315 -1.60 4.38 1.98
CA TRP A 315 -0.69 3.30 2.35
C TRP A 315 -0.91 2.00 1.57
N LEU A 316 -2.13 1.72 1.12
CA LEU A 316 -2.39 0.65 0.15
C LEU A 316 -1.67 0.93 -1.18
N TYR A 317 -1.78 2.15 -1.70
CA TYR A 317 -1.09 2.52 -2.94
C TYR A 317 0.42 2.59 -2.77
N LYS A 318 0.93 2.88 -1.56
CA LYS A 318 2.36 2.79 -1.25
C LYS A 318 2.87 1.35 -1.30
N TRP A 319 2.17 0.39 -0.70
CA TRP A 319 2.54 -1.03 -0.80
C TRP A 319 2.46 -1.53 -2.24
N TYR A 320 1.37 -1.24 -2.94
CA TYR A 320 1.21 -1.59 -4.34
C TYR A 320 2.30 -0.97 -5.22
N ALA A 321 2.73 0.26 -4.93
CA ALA A 321 3.88 0.89 -5.57
C ALA A 321 5.19 0.16 -5.27
N ASP A 322 5.40 -0.31 -4.03
CA ASP A 322 6.65 -0.99 -3.65
C ASP A 322 6.84 -2.35 -4.33
N MET A 323 5.75 -3.01 -4.77
CA MET A 323 5.82 -4.20 -5.64
C MET A 323 6.78 -4.00 -6.82
N SER A 324 7.54 -5.05 -7.13
CA SER A 324 8.52 -5.05 -8.22
C SER A 324 8.68 -6.43 -8.87
N GLY A 325 9.37 -6.49 -10.01
CA GLY A 325 9.60 -7.72 -10.76
C GLY A 325 8.41 -8.13 -11.63
N SER A 326 7.62 -9.10 -11.18
CA SER A 326 6.48 -9.64 -11.94
C SER A 326 5.23 -9.82 -11.09
N MET A 327 4.09 -9.34 -11.59
CA MET A 327 2.77 -9.68 -11.07
C MET A 327 2.51 -11.18 -11.21
N LEU A 328 1.82 -11.75 -10.22
CA LEU A 328 1.49 -13.17 -10.11
C LEU A 328 0.00 -13.40 -10.38
N ALA A 329 -0.35 -14.63 -10.79
CA ALA A 329 -1.74 -15.04 -10.85
C ALA A 329 -2.34 -15.15 -9.43
N THR A 330 -3.44 -14.42 -9.21
CA THR A 330 -4.26 -14.51 -7.99
C THR A 330 -5.69 -14.92 -8.31
N THR A 331 -6.26 -15.78 -7.47
CA THR A 331 -7.61 -16.35 -7.61
C THR A 331 -8.40 -16.08 -6.33
N PRO A 332 -9.38 -15.16 -6.36
CA PRO A 332 -10.31 -14.94 -5.26
C PRO A 332 -11.40 -16.03 -5.27
N PRO A 333 -12.09 -16.27 -4.14
CA PRO A 333 -13.13 -17.29 -4.05
C PRO A 333 -14.44 -16.89 -4.74
N ALA A 334 -14.65 -15.60 -5.00
CA ALA A 334 -15.79 -15.03 -5.72
C ALA A 334 -15.40 -13.65 -6.30
N GLN A 335 -16.30 -13.01 -7.07
CA GLN A 335 -16.09 -11.65 -7.58
C GLN A 335 -16.17 -10.55 -6.49
N THR A 336 -16.67 -10.90 -5.31
CA THR A 336 -16.91 -10.05 -4.14
C THR A 336 -16.43 -10.74 -2.87
N GLY A 337 -15.92 -9.98 -1.89
CA GLY A 337 -15.28 -10.53 -0.68
C GLY A 337 -13.78 -10.32 -0.74
N ILE A 338 -12.99 -11.31 -0.30
CA ILE A 338 -11.53 -11.22 -0.40
C ILE A 338 -11.08 -11.22 -1.87
N ASP A 339 -10.32 -10.19 -2.24
CA ASP A 339 -9.56 -10.15 -3.49
C ASP A 339 -8.16 -9.58 -3.20
N GLY A 340 -7.23 -9.65 -4.16
CA GLY A 340 -5.89 -9.12 -3.99
C GLY A 340 -4.98 -9.25 -5.21
N ALA A 341 -4.01 -8.34 -5.29
CA ALA A 341 -2.91 -8.37 -6.25
C ALA A 341 -1.65 -8.92 -5.57
N ALA A 342 -0.77 -9.55 -6.33
CA ALA A 342 0.48 -10.10 -5.81
C ALA A 342 1.62 -9.95 -6.82
N ALA A 343 2.84 -9.80 -6.32
CA ALA A 343 4.05 -9.70 -7.12
C ALA A 343 5.17 -10.59 -6.56
N ARG A 344 6.17 -10.89 -7.40
CA ARG A 344 7.44 -11.51 -7.02
C ARG A 344 8.59 -10.68 -7.57
N THR A 345 9.55 -10.35 -6.70
CA THR A 345 10.76 -9.60 -7.09
C THR A 345 11.56 -10.31 -8.19
N SER A 346 12.34 -9.56 -8.96
CA SER A 346 13.21 -10.12 -10.01
C SER A 346 14.26 -11.11 -9.49
N ALA A 347 14.63 -11.01 -8.21
CA ALA A 347 15.53 -11.95 -7.55
C ALA A 347 14.83 -13.24 -7.08
N GLY A 348 13.49 -13.30 -7.12
CA GLY A 348 12.71 -14.49 -6.79
C GLY A 348 12.72 -14.88 -5.31
N ASN A 349 13.13 -13.97 -4.43
CA ASN A 349 13.32 -14.16 -2.99
C ASN A 349 12.30 -13.40 -2.12
N GLU A 350 11.27 -12.84 -2.73
CA GLU A 350 10.21 -12.11 -2.02
C GLU A 350 8.90 -12.24 -2.80
N ILE A 351 7.81 -12.54 -2.08
CA ILE A 351 6.43 -12.46 -2.57
C ILE A 351 5.74 -11.34 -1.80
N ASP A 352 5.20 -10.38 -2.53
CA ASP A 352 4.38 -9.28 -2.02
C ASP A 352 2.91 -9.54 -2.38
N VAL A 353 1.99 -9.32 -1.46
CA VAL A 353 0.54 -9.44 -1.69
C VAL A 353 -0.20 -8.30 -0.98
N VAL A 354 -0.99 -7.52 -1.74
CA VAL A 354 -1.99 -6.60 -1.18
C VAL A 354 -3.38 -7.19 -1.33
N PHE A 355 -4.13 -7.30 -0.23
CA PHE A 355 -5.43 -7.96 -0.18
C PHE A 355 -6.41 -7.27 0.79
N GLY A 356 -7.71 -7.54 0.66
CA GLY A 356 -8.76 -6.82 1.39
C GLY A 356 -10.17 -7.20 0.92
N GLY A 357 -11.18 -6.49 1.41
CA GLY A 357 -12.59 -6.67 1.02
C GLY A 357 -13.35 -7.76 1.77
N SER A 358 -12.71 -8.51 2.67
CA SER A 358 -13.34 -9.51 3.55
C SER A 358 -13.42 -9.06 5.01
N SER A 359 -14.26 -9.73 5.79
CA SER A 359 -14.40 -9.52 7.23
C SER A 359 -14.44 -10.85 7.98
N GLY A 360 -13.92 -10.85 9.21
CA GLY A 360 -13.74 -12.08 9.99
C GLY A 360 -12.61 -12.97 9.45
N ASP A 361 -12.61 -14.24 9.85
CA ASP A 361 -11.48 -15.14 9.61
C ASP A 361 -11.29 -15.47 8.12
N SER A 362 -10.23 -14.89 7.57
CA SER A 362 -9.82 -14.94 6.17
C SER A 362 -8.39 -15.50 6.08
N ALA A 363 -7.92 -15.83 4.88
CA ALA A 363 -6.53 -16.22 4.68
C ALA A 363 -6.00 -15.87 3.29
N VAL A 364 -4.67 -15.87 3.16
CA VAL A 364 -3.99 -15.96 1.86
C VAL A 364 -3.21 -17.26 1.80
N THR A 365 -3.42 -18.05 0.74
CA THR A 365 -2.62 -19.25 0.44
C THR A 365 -1.70 -18.97 -0.72
N VAL A 366 -0.38 -19.03 -0.48
CA VAL A 366 0.66 -18.83 -1.49
C VAL A 366 1.23 -20.19 -1.90
N ASN A 367 0.84 -20.64 -3.10
CA ASN A 367 1.28 -21.89 -3.71
C ASN A 367 2.54 -21.69 -4.57
N GLY A 368 3.27 -22.78 -4.83
CA GLY A 368 4.36 -22.81 -5.80
C GLY A 368 5.73 -22.36 -5.26
N LEU A 369 5.84 -22.06 -3.96
CA LEU A 369 7.09 -21.66 -3.30
C LEU A 369 8.20 -22.71 -3.48
N GLY A 370 7.85 -24.01 -3.42
CA GLY A 370 8.79 -25.11 -3.64
C GLY A 370 9.37 -25.21 -5.06
N GLY A 371 8.89 -24.40 -6.01
CA GLY A 371 9.49 -24.24 -7.35
C GLY A 371 10.47 -23.07 -7.45
N LEU A 372 10.69 -22.31 -6.38
CA LEU A 372 11.51 -21.10 -6.36
C LEU A 372 12.77 -21.32 -5.51
N ALA A 373 13.95 -21.19 -6.11
CA ALA A 373 15.23 -21.58 -5.51
C ALA A 373 15.61 -20.83 -4.20
N ALA A 374 14.97 -19.70 -3.91
CA ALA A 374 15.18 -18.95 -2.67
C ALA A 374 14.41 -19.51 -1.47
N PHE A 375 13.28 -20.20 -1.69
CA PHE A 375 12.35 -20.57 -0.63
C PHE A 375 12.51 -22.05 -0.22
N GLY A 376 12.61 -22.30 1.10
CA GLY A 376 12.85 -23.62 1.67
C GLY A 376 11.61 -24.27 2.28
N SER A 377 11.82 -25.18 3.24
CA SER A 377 10.75 -25.77 4.08
C SER A 377 10.20 -24.82 5.15
N SER A 378 10.75 -23.61 5.26
CA SER A 378 10.25 -22.53 6.10
C SER A 378 10.41 -21.20 5.37
N VAL A 379 9.50 -20.25 5.63
CA VAL A 379 9.52 -18.89 5.10
C VAL A 379 9.23 -17.89 6.20
N HIS A 380 9.88 -16.73 6.15
CA HIS A 380 9.57 -15.62 7.02
C HIS A 380 8.37 -14.85 6.45
N VAL A 381 7.41 -14.50 7.30
CA VAL A 381 6.13 -13.89 6.90
C VAL A 381 5.84 -12.68 7.76
N LYS A 382 5.67 -11.52 7.11
CA LYS A 382 5.17 -10.29 7.73
C LYS A 382 3.77 -9.98 7.20
N VAL A 383 2.85 -9.61 8.09
CA VAL A 383 1.50 -9.14 7.74
C VAL A 383 1.28 -7.77 8.37
N GLU A 384 0.83 -6.80 7.58
CA GLU A 384 0.48 -5.45 8.00
C GLU A 384 -0.95 -5.09 7.60
N TYR A 385 -1.55 -4.09 8.24
CA TYR A 385 -2.85 -3.54 7.86
C TYR A 385 -2.83 -2.01 7.84
N THR A 386 -3.65 -1.42 6.98
CA THR A 386 -3.95 0.02 6.97
C THR A 386 -5.43 0.26 7.30
N PRO A 387 -5.75 1.06 8.33
CA PRO A 387 -7.12 1.29 8.78
C PRO A 387 -7.89 2.24 7.85
N SER A 388 -9.22 2.22 7.93
CA SER A 388 -10.11 3.19 7.26
C SER A 388 -10.89 4.04 8.27
N PRO A 389 -10.25 5.02 8.96
CA PRO A 389 -10.94 5.94 9.86
C PRO A 389 -11.80 6.99 9.13
N GLY A 390 -11.67 7.11 7.81
CA GLY A 390 -12.38 8.05 6.94
C GLY A 390 -11.41 8.83 6.04
N ARG A 391 -11.83 9.15 4.80
CA ARG A 391 -10.93 9.73 3.78
C ARG A 391 -10.26 11.06 4.18
N THR A 392 -10.90 11.84 5.05
CA THR A 392 -10.38 13.12 5.57
C THR A 392 -9.56 12.98 6.86
N VAL A 393 -9.37 11.76 7.39
CA VAL A 393 -8.60 11.49 8.61
C VAL A 393 -7.21 10.97 8.24
N ALA A 394 -6.17 11.62 8.77
CA ALA A 394 -4.79 11.26 8.47
C ALA A 394 -4.40 9.93 9.14
N VAL A 395 -3.59 9.14 8.45
CA VAL A 395 -3.01 7.88 8.95
C VAL A 395 -1.50 7.99 8.81
N SER A 396 -0.76 7.84 9.92
CA SER A 396 0.70 8.02 9.97
C SER A 396 1.49 6.89 9.30
N GLY A 397 0.91 5.70 9.18
CA GLY A 397 1.49 4.53 8.54
C GLY A 397 0.64 3.28 8.78
N PRO A 398 0.99 2.14 8.18
CA PRO A 398 0.43 0.84 8.53
C PRO A 398 0.81 0.38 9.94
N THR A 399 0.15 -0.70 10.38
CA THR A 399 0.47 -1.42 11.62
C THR A 399 0.67 -2.91 11.32
N THR A 400 1.78 -3.49 11.75
CA THR A 400 2.03 -4.94 11.63
C THR A 400 1.09 -5.73 12.52
N VAL A 401 0.35 -6.67 11.91
CA VAL A 401 -0.54 -7.65 12.55
C VAL A 401 0.26 -8.81 13.15
N SER A 402 1.22 -9.35 12.38
CA SER A 402 2.04 -10.49 12.77
C SER A 402 3.34 -10.54 11.96
N GLU A 403 4.40 -11.08 12.55
CA GLU A 403 5.71 -11.24 11.90
C GLU A 403 6.38 -12.49 12.47
N SER A 404 6.48 -13.55 11.66
CA SER A 404 6.86 -14.90 12.14
C SER A 404 7.24 -15.85 11.00
N ASP A 405 7.97 -16.92 11.33
CA ASP A 405 8.30 -17.99 10.39
C ASP A 405 7.16 -19.02 10.26
N TYR A 406 6.84 -19.41 9.04
CA TYR A 406 5.83 -20.40 8.68
C TYR A 406 6.45 -21.60 7.96
N ALA A 407 6.06 -22.81 8.35
CA ALA A 407 6.47 -24.04 7.67
C ALA A 407 5.78 -24.18 6.29
N VAL A 408 6.57 -24.40 5.24
CA VAL A 408 6.08 -24.65 3.88
C VAL A 408 5.74 -26.14 3.73
N SER A 409 4.47 -26.43 3.45
CA SER A 409 3.97 -27.79 3.25
C SER A 409 3.61 -28.00 1.78
N ASN A 410 4.15 -29.03 1.14
CA ASN A 410 3.93 -29.32 -0.29
C ASN A 410 4.20 -28.13 -1.24
N GLY A 411 5.15 -27.24 -0.88
CA GLY A 411 5.45 -26.04 -1.65
C GLY A 411 4.41 -24.91 -1.52
N SER A 412 3.56 -24.97 -0.48
CA SER A 412 2.55 -23.94 -0.16
C SER A 412 2.64 -23.50 1.30
N VAL A 413 2.16 -22.27 1.56
CA VAL A 413 1.89 -21.73 2.89
C VAL A 413 0.51 -21.09 2.92
N THR A 414 -0.19 -21.14 4.07
CA THR A 414 -1.46 -20.45 4.28
C THR A 414 -1.34 -19.56 5.51
N VAL A 415 -1.60 -18.26 5.33
CA VAL A 415 -1.45 -17.23 6.36
C VAL A 415 -2.84 -16.74 6.77
N PRO A 416 -3.31 -17.02 8.01
CA PRO A 416 -4.62 -16.60 8.48
C PRO A 416 -4.60 -15.14 8.96
N VAL A 417 -5.68 -14.41 8.69
CA VAL A 417 -5.88 -13.01 9.12
C VAL A 417 -7.36 -12.78 9.45
N THR A 418 -7.63 -12.29 10.65
CA THR A 418 -8.98 -11.81 11.01
C THR A 418 -9.18 -10.41 10.41
N ALA A 419 -9.97 -10.35 9.33
CA ALA A 419 -10.07 -9.18 8.45
C ALA A 419 -11.19 -8.20 8.86
N ASN A 420 -11.08 -6.95 8.38
CA ASN A 420 -12.13 -5.93 8.37
C ASN A 420 -12.31 -5.44 6.92
N SER A 421 -13.54 -5.40 6.42
CA SER A 421 -13.84 -5.17 5.00
C SER A 421 -13.53 -3.77 4.50
N THR A 422 -13.33 -2.79 5.39
CA THR A 422 -12.88 -1.45 5.01
C THR A 422 -11.35 -1.28 5.04
N TYR A 423 -10.62 -2.25 5.61
CA TYR A 423 -9.16 -2.21 5.73
C TYR A 423 -8.51 -2.95 4.56
N ALA A 424 -7.30 -2.54 4.19
CA ALA A 424 -6.42 -3.36 3.35
C ALA A 424 -5.27 -3.91 4.16
N TYR A 425 -4.74 -5.03 3.68
CA TYR A 425 -3.70 -5.82 4.30
C TYR A 425 -2.56 -6.04 3.31
N HIS A 426 -1.36 -6.15 3.85
CA HIS A 426 -0.13 -6.41 3.10
C HIS A 426 0.53 -7.65 3.70
N LEU A 427 0.98 -8.55 2.85
CA LEU A 427 1.62 -9.80 3.20
C LEU A 427 2.92 -9.91 2.40
N VAL A 428 4.04 -9.94 3.12
CA VAL A 428 5.38 -10.11 2.54
C VAL A 428 5.93 -11.46 3.01
N ILE A 429 6.43 -12.26 2.06
CA ILE A 429 7.02 -13.57 2.31
C ILE A 429 8.45 -13.62 1.77
N THR A 430 9.43 -13.83 2.63
CA THR A 430 10.86 -13.99 2.30
C THR A 430 11.38 -15.35 2.83
N PRO A 431 12.59 -15.81 2.46
CA PRO A 431 13.15 -17.06 2.99
C PRO A 431 13.34 -16.98 4.51
N ALA A 432 13.09 -18.08 5.23
CA ALA A 432 13.31 -18.14 6.68
C ALA A 432 14.73 -17.71 7.07
N GLY A 433 14.85 -16.97 8.18
CA GLY A 433 16.10 -16.31 8.58
C GLY A 433 16.47 -15.04 7.80
N SER A 434 15.67 -14.62 6.80
CA SER A 434 15.83 -13.35 6.07
C SER A 434 14.96 -12.24 6.70
N SER A 435 14.96 -12.14 8.04
CA SER A 435 14.19 -11.11 8.75
C SER A 435 14.71 -9.72 8.38
N GLY A 436 13.84 -8.84 7.90
CA GLY A 436 14.20 -7.47 7.52
C GLY A 436 14.57 -6.56 8.70
N GLY A 437 14.22 -6.97 9.92
CA GLY A 437 14.72 -6.39 11.17
C GLY A 437 15.93 -7.15 11.72
N THR A 438 16.78 -6.45 12.46
CA THR A 438 17.93 -7.06 13.17
C THR A 438 17.46 -8.20 14.08
N PRO A 439 18.12 -9.37 14.09
CA PRO A 439 17.71 -10.48 14.95
C PRO A 439 17.67 -10.12 16.45
N ASP A 440 16.87 -10.85 17.23
CA ASP A 440 16.97 -10.84 18.69
C ASP A 440 18.34 -11.36 19.12
N GLY A 441 19.00 -10.67 20.05
CA GLY A 441 20.38 -10.99 20.43
C GLY A 441 21.07 -9.87 21.22
N ALA A 442 22.31 -10.12 21.64
CA ALA A 442 23.16 -9.12 22.29
C ALA A 442 24.06 -8.42 21.26
N TYR A 443 24.12 -7.09 21.32
CA TYR A 443 24.82 -6.25 20.35
C TYR A 443 25.71 -5.20 21.02
N GLY A 444 26.88 -4.95 20.43
CA GLY A 444 27.53 -3.64 20.52
C GLY A 444 26.93 -2.75 19.43
N ILE A 445 26.52 -1.53 19.79
CA ILE A 445 25.91 -0.57 18.88
C ILE A 445 26.89 0.59 18.70
N SER A 446 27.49 0.75 17.52
CA SER A 446 28.51 1.77 17.26
C SER A 446 28.06 2.83 16.27
N ASN A 447 28.35 4.10 16.53
CA ASN A 447 27.94 5.22 15.70
C ASN A 447 28.80 5.36 14.43
N LYS A 448 28.19 5.67 13.28
CA LYS A 448 28.85 5.79 11.97
C LYS A 448 29.75 7.04 11.84
N ASN A 449 29.41 8.13 12.53
CA ASN A 449 30.17 9.38 12.49
C ASN A 449 31.41 9.36 13.42
N SER A 450 31.29 8.79 14.62
CA SER A 450 32.37 8.79 15.62
C SER A 450 33.15 7.47 15.73
N GLY A 451 32.56 6.35 15.31
CA GLY A 451 33.08 5.00 15.59
C GLY A 451 32.93 4.56 17.05
N LEU A 452 32.38 5.41 17.93
CA LEU A 452 32.21 5.12 19.36
C LEU A 452 30.97 4.25 19.62
N ALA A 453 30.96 3.52 20.74
CA ALA A 453 29.89 2.62 21.14
C ALA A 453 28.87 3.32 22.04
N LEU A 454 27.59 2.97 21.89
CA LEU A 454 26.49 3.35 22.78
C LEU A 454 26.75 2.80 24.19
N ASP A 455 26.84 3.66 25.18
CA ASP A 455 27.19 3.32 26.57
C ASP A 455 26.22 3.99 27.56
N THR A 456 26.30 3.62 28.84
CA THR A 456 25.58 4.33 29.90
C THR A 456 26.53 5.31 30.58
N GLN A 457 26.08 6.54 30.80
CA GLN A 457 26.96 7.62 31.22
C GLN A 457 27.68 7.28 32.54
N ASN A 458 29.02 7.39 32.51
CA ASN A 458 29.93 6.97 33.59
C ASN A 458 29.77 5.49 34.02
N GLN A 459 29.35 4.60 33.11
CA GLN A 459 28.99 3.20 33.38
C GLN A 459 27.86 3.04 34.42
N GLY A 460 26.98 4.05 34.55
CA GLY A 460 25.88 4.04 35.50
C GLY A 460 24.81 2.99 35.17
N THR A 461 24.30 2.31 36.20
CA THR A 461 23.25 1.27 36.07
C THR A 461 21.92 1.66 36.70
N SER A 462 21.82 2.87 37.25
CA SER A 462 20.60 3.39 37.88
C SER A 462 19.54 3.79 36.84
N GLN A 463 18.26 3.63 37.21
CA GLN A 463 17.17 4.24 36.48
C GLN A 463 17.37 5.77 36.40
N GLY A 464 17.30 6.31 35.19
CA GLY A 464 17.52 7.73 34.92
C GLY A 464 18.97 8.10 34.55
N THR A 465 19.91 7.14 34.54
CA THR A 465 21.24 7.38 33.96
C THR A 465 21.10 7.70 32.46
N PRO A 466 21.64 8.84 31.98
CA PRO A 466 21.66 9.17 30.55
C PRO A 466 22.50 8.18 29.74
N VAL A 467 22.22 8.11 28.45
CA VAL A 467 22.99 7.34 27.46
C VAL A 467 23.94 8.28 26.72
N ASP A 468 25.17 7.85 26.53
CA ASP A 468 26.23 8.56 25.83
C ASP A 468 26.98 7.63 24.85
N GLN A 469 28.03 8.15 24.22
CA GLN A 469 28.95 7.34 23.42
C GLN A 469 30.33 7.24 24.09
N ALA A 470 30.97 6.08 24.04
CA ALA A 470 32.28 5.84 24.64
C ALA A 470 33.19 4.97 23.76
N THR A 471 34.47 4.89 24.10
CA THR A 471 35.44 4.02 23.41
C THR A 471 34.94 2.56 23.38
N PRO A 472 34.81 1.93 22.21
CA PRO A 472 34.28 0.57 22.10
C PRO A 472 35.12 -0.46 22.85
N GLY A 473 34.45 -1.30 23.64
CA GLY A 473 35.04 -2.41 24.37
C GLY A 473 34.06 -3.58 24.53
N SER A 474 34.18 -4.30 25.64
CA SER A 474 33.33 -5.46 25.99
C SER A 474 32.62 -5.28 27.34
N SER A 475 32.35 -4.02 27.75
CA SER A 475 31.54 -3.74 28.94
C SER A 475 30.10 -4.20 28.74
N ALA A 476 29.46 -4.69 29.80
CA ALA A 476 28.02 -4.94 29.83
C ALA A 476 27.19 -3.65 29.71
N THR A 477 27.78 -2.47 29.98
CA THR A 477 27.13 -1.17 29.74
C THR A 477 27.09 -0.80 28.25
N GLN A 478 28.02 -1.34 27.45
CA GLN A 478 28.08 -1.22 25.98
C GLN A 478 27.51 -2.45 25.24
N THR A 479 26.77 -3.29 25.97
CA THR A 479 26.12 -4.48 25.40
C THR A 479 24.62 -4.34 25.59
N TRP A 480 23.91 -4.31 24.47
CA TRP A 480 22.48 -4.03 24.40
C TRP A 480 21.77 -5.24 23.80
N THR A 481 20.88 -5.87 24.57
CA THR A 481 20.04 -6.97 24.09
C THR A 481 18.84 -6.39 23.36
N LEU A 482 18.72 -6.67 22.06
CA LEU A 482 17.48 -6.51 21.32
C LEU A 482 16.53 -7.64 21.72
N VAL A 483 15.33 -7.27 22.16
CA VAL A 483 14.24 -8.20 22.49
C VAL A 483 13.01 -7.77 21.74
N SER A 484 12.49 -8.62 20.85
CA SER A 484 11.32 -8.32 20.05
C SER A 484 10.10 -7.99 20.93
N ALA A 485 9.44 -6.89 20.60
CA ALA A 485 8.14 -6.49 21.11
C ALA A 485 7.01 -6.86 20.12
N GLY A 486 7.34 -7.60 19.05
CA GLY A 486 6.48 -7.80 17.88
C GLY A 486 6.49 -6.61 16.92
N SER A 487 5.86 -6.78 15.76
CA SER A 487 5.56 -5.70 14.80
C SER A 487 6.77 -4.88 14.32
N GLY A 488 7.93 -5.51 14.15
CA GLY A 488 9.21 -4.85 13.81
C GLY A 488 9.76 -3.92 14.89
N LEU A 489 9.25 -3.99 16.12
CA LEU A 489 9.68 -3.19 17.27
C LEU A 489 10.48 -4.04 18.26
N TYR A 490 11.42 -3.40 18.95
CA TYR A 490 12.32 -3.99 19.92
C TYR A 490 12.33 -3.18 21.21
N LYS A 491 12.44 -3.88 22.34
CA LYS A 491 12.90 -3.33 23.61
C LYS A 491 14.41 -3.50 23.66
N ILE A 492 15.16 -2.40 23.60
CA ILE A 492 16.62 -2.39 23.62
C ILE A 492 17.08 -2.33 25.08
N ARG A 493 17.50 -3.48 25.65
CA ARG A 493 17.84 -3.63 27.07
C ARG A 493 19.35 -3.54 27.31
N ASN A 494 19.79 -2.72 28.25
CA ASN A 494 21.18 -2.68 28.68
C ASN A 494 21.56 -3.92 29.49
N GLN A 495 22.68 -4.58 29.19
CA GLN A 495 23.07 -5.83 29.86
C GLN A 495 23.55 -5.61 31.30
N ALA A 496 24.15 -4.47 31.65
CA ALA A 496 24.66 -4.20 33.00
C ALA A 496 23.55 -3.88 34.02
N SER A 497 22.48 -3.20 33.59
CA SER A 497 21.38 -2.77 34.48
C SER A 497 20.09 -3.59 34.32
N GLY A 498 19.89 -4.25 33.18
CA GLY A 498 18.61 -4.89 32.82
C GLY A 498 17.50 -3.90 32.44
N LEU A 499 17.78 -2.59 32.46
CA LEU A 499 16.85 -1.51 32.12
C LEU A 499 16.80 -1.28 30.60
N LEU A 500 15.73 -0.61 30.13
CA LEU A 500 15.51 -0.33 28.70
C LEU A 500 16.02 1.05 28.30
N LEU A 501 16.47 1.17 27.05
CA LEU A 501 16.66 2.46 26.38
C LEU A 501 15.30 3.16 26.22
N GLY A 502 15.18 4.39 26.70
CA GLY A 502 13.97 5.22 26.62
C GLY A 502 14.28 6.70 26.40
N ILE A 503 13.23 7.52 26.28
CA ILE A 503 13.34 8.97 26.04
C ILE A 503 12.75 9.75 27.21
N THR A 504 13.49 10.77 27.65
CA THR A 504 13.16 11.55 28.85
C THR A 504 11.73 12.12 28.75
N ASN A 505 10.90 11.77 29.74
CA ASN A 505 9.49 12.18 29.85
C ASN A 505 8.61 11.85 28.63
N MET A 506 8.94 10.79 27.86
CA MET A 506 8.26 10.44 26.60
C MET A 506 8.23 11.58 25.58
N SER A 507 9.27 12.43 25.54
CA SER A 507 9.36 13.55 24.61
C SER A 507 9.10 13.13 23.16
N THR A 508 8.37 13.94 22.42
CA THR A 508 8.20 13.83 20.95
C THR A 508 8.95 14.92 20.19
N SER A 509 9.84 15.65 20.86
CA SER A 509 10.61 16.76 20.27
C SER A 509 12.10 16.39 20.11
N ASP A 510 12.74 17.02 19.14
CA ASP A 510 14.19 17.08 18.98
C ASP A 510 14.88 17.44 20.30
N GLY A 511 16.06 16.86 20.52
CA GLY A 511 16.83 17.04 21.75
C GLY A 511 16.31 16.25 22.96
N GLY A 512 15.27 15.43 22.79
CA GLY A 512 14.82 14.49 23.82
C GLY A 512 15.94 13.53 24.23
N THR A 513 16.42 13.67 25.47
CA THR A 513 17.58 12.90 25.99
C THR A 513 17.26 11.41 26.10
N ALA A 514 18.17 10.56 25.61
CA ALA A 514 18.12 9.12 25.79
C ALA A 514 18.68 8.71 27.16
N LEU A 515 18.09 7.68 27.76
CA LEU A 515 18.43 7.18 29.10
C LEU A 515 18.14 5.69 29.26
N ILE A 516 18.56 5.10 30.38
CA ILE A 516 18.10 3.78 30.84
C ILE A 516 16.99 3.88 31.90
N TRP A 517 15.88 3.16 31.71
CA TRP A 517 14.70 3.22 32.59
C TRP A 517 14.00 1.86 32.77
N THR A 518 13.17 1.74 33.81
CA THR A 518 12.41 0.51 34.10
C THR A 518 11.28 0.34 33.10
N ASP A 519 11.12 -0.87 32.56
CA ASP A 519 10.03 -1.25 31.66
C ASP A 519 8.67 -1.06 32.36
N ASN A 520 7.97 -0.02 31.93
CA ASN A 520 6.66 0.44 32.40
C ASN A 520 5.57 0.25 31.31
N GLY A 521 5.92 -0.31 30.15
CA GLY A 521 5.04 -0.43 28.98
C GLY A 521 4.82 0.84 28.14
N THR A 522 5.50 1.96 28.38
CA THR A 522 5.34 3.17 27.54
C THR A 522 6.04 3.05 26.18
N ALA A 523 5.49 3.71 25.16
CA ALA A 523 5.89 3.55 23.77
C ALA A 523 7.29 4.11 23.45
N ASP A 524 7.87 4.95 24.30
CA ASP A 524 9.21 5.48 24.14
C ASP A 524 10.32 4.45 24.43
N HIS A 525 9.98 3.32 25.08
CA HIS A 525 10.84 2.14 25.23
C HIS A 525 10.83 1.21 24.01
N LEU A 526 10.02 1.51 22.99
CA LEU A 526 9.86 0.68 21.79
C LEU A 526 10.60 1.33 20.62
N TRP A 527 11.46 0.56 19.98
CA TRP A 527 12.38 1.03 18.95
C TRP A 527 12.29 0.18 17.68
N ARG A 528 12.27 0.82 16.50
CA ARG A 528 12.37 0.14 15.21
C ARG A 528 13.82 0.25 14.73
N VAL A 529 14.42 -0.86 14.31
CA VAL A 529 15.74 -0.83 13.66
C VAL A 529 15.53 -0.98 12.16
N VAL A 530 16.02 0.00 11.39
CA VAL A 530 15.73 0.16 9.95
C VAL A 530 17.05 0.29 9.18
N PRO A 531 17.43 -0.68 8.33
CA PRO A 531 18.66 -0.61 7.54
C PRO A 531 18.72 0.62 6.62
N ASP A 532 19.87 1.27 6.52
CA ASP A 532 20.12 2.45 5.67
C ASP A 532 20.54 2.10 4.23
N GLY A 533 20.61 0.81 3.90
CA GLY A 533 21.05 0.28 2.60
C GLY A 533 22.57 0.32 2.36
N THR A 534 23.36 0.87 3.29
CA THR A 534 24.83 1.02 3.20
C THR A 534 25.60 0.17 4.22
N GLY A 535 24.90 -0.68 4.97
CA GLY A 535 25.47 -1.52 6.03
C GLY A 535 25.46 -0.89 7.42
N TYR A 536 24.60 0.10 7.63
CA TYR A 536 24.28 0.73 8.91
C TYR A 536 22.75 0.76 9.09
N ASP A 537 22.31 1.11 10.29
CA ASP A 537 20.92 1.08 10.73
C ASP A 537 20.50 2.42 11.36
N LYS A 538 19.25 2.81 11.12
CA LYS A 538 18.54 3.87 11.85
C LYS A 538 17.77 3.25 13.00
N ILE A 539 17.92 3.81 14.20
CA ILE A 539 17.20 3.36 15.41
C ILE A 539 16.10 4.39 15.70
N VAL A 540 14.87 4.06 15.29
CA VAL A 540 13.70 4.96 15.31
C VAL A 540 12.88 4.73 16.57
N ASN A 541 12.54 5.79 17.30
CA ASN A 541 11.67 5.69 18.47
C ASN A 541 10.19 5.56 18.06
N SER A 542 9.44 4.61 18.64
CA SER A 542 8.04 4.35 18.25
C SER A 542 7.02 5.33 18.83
N ASN A 543 7.38 6.16 19.82
CA ASN A 543 6.52 7.20 20.38
C ASN A 543 6.63 8.53 19.62
N SER A 544 7.85 8.89 19.18
CA SER A 544 8.12 10.18 18.52
C SER A 544 8.29 10.08 17.00
N GLY A 545 8.70 8.92 16.47
CA GLY A 545 9.13 8.76 15.08
C GLY A 545 10.55 9.29 14.79
N LEU A 546 11.24 9.84 15.80
CA LEU A 546 12.56 10.46 15.68
C LEU A 546 13.69 9.42 15.80
N LEU A 547 14.88 9.75 15.28
CA LEU A 547 16.05 8.88 15.27
C LEU A 547 16.92 9.07 16.51
N LEU A 548 17.49 7.97 17.03
CA LEU A 548 18.58 8.00 18.01
C LEU A 548 19.83 8.64 17.37
N GLY A 549 20.34 9.73 17.95
CA GLY A 549 21.45 10.53 17.41
C GLY A 549 22.43 11.00 18.47
N VAL A 550 23.65 11.39 18.05
CA VAL A 550 24.70 11.90 18.96
C VAL A 550 24.72 13.42 18.90
N GLN A 551 24.57 14.07 20.06
CA GLN A 551 24.43 15.52 20.15
C GLN A 551 25.50 16.29 19.36
N ASN A 552 25.03 17.18 18.47
CA ASN A 552 25.86 18.05 17.62
C ASN A 552 26.88 17.32 16.73
N MET A 553 26.58 16.09 16.26
CA MET A 553 27.51 15.23 15.52
C MET A 553 28.86 15.00 16.23
N SER A 554 28.88 15.04 17.57
CA SER A 554 30.13 14.98 18.34
C SER A 554 30.87 13.65 18.11
N THR A 555 32.20 13.72 18.03
CA THR A 555 33.09 12.54 17.98
C THR A 555 33.80 12.27 19.31
N SER A 556 33.47 13.02 20.36
CA SER A 556 34.05 12.87 21.70
C SER A 556 33.38 11.75 22.50
N SER A 557 34.17 11.00 23.25
CA SER A 557 33.68 10.13 24.33
C SER A 557 32.97 10.96 25.40
N GLY A 558 31.88 10.44 25.96
CA GLY A 558 31.01 11.14 26.91
C GLY A 558 30.02 12.13 26.26
N ALA A 559 29.92 12.17 24.92
CA ALA A 559 28.92 12.98 24.24
C ALA A 559 27.52 12.34 24.34
N GLN A 560 26.53 13.16 24.69
CA GLN A 560 25.17 12.73 24.97
C GLN A 560 24.46 12.15 23.74
N VAL A 561 23.66 11.11 23.96
CA VAL A 561 22.73 10.56 22.96
C VAL A 561 21.30 11.04 23.24
N LEU A 562 20.58 11.34 22.16
CA LEU A 562 19.28 11.99 22.16
C LEU A 562 18.44 11.49 20.98
N GLN A 563 17.22 12.01 20.81
CA GLN A 563 16.44 11.85 19.57
C GLN A 563 16.43 13.13 18.72
N TRP A 564 16.38 12.99 17.39
CA TRP A 564 16.26 14.09 16.43
C TRP A 564 15.55 13.67 15.13
N GLU A 565 14.97 14.62 14.40
CA GLU A 565 14.46 14.44 13.02
C GLU A 565 15.53 13.89 12.06
N ASP A 566 15.11 13.07 11.08
CA ASP A 566 15.96 12.46 10.07
C ASP A 566 16.44 13.47 8.99
N ASN A 567 17.44 14.26 9.37
CA ASN A 567 18.19 15.18 8.52
C ASN A 567 19.24 14.48 7.60
N GLY A 568 19.35 13.15 7.65
CA GLY A 568 20.34 12.35 6.90
C GLY A 568 21.80 12.42 7.37
N THR A 569 22.10 12.99 8.55
CA THR A 569 23.49 13.07 9.04
C THR A 569 24.02 11.75 9.61
N ALA A 570 25.35 11.58 9.56
CA ALA A 570 26.00 10.29 9.86
C ALA A 570 25.96 9.88 11.34
N ASP A 571 25.62 10.80 12.24
CA ASP A 571 25.49 10.56 13.68
C ASP A 571 24.13 9.96 14.07
N HIS A 572 23.15 9.93 13.16
CA HIS A 572 21.88 9.19 13.32
C HIS A 572 21.97 7.72 12.86
N LEU A 573 23.15 7.31 12.38
CA LEU A 573 23.38 6.01 11.76
C LEU A 573 24.29 5.16 12.64
N TRP A 574 23.86 3.93 12.89
CA TRP A 574 24.49 3.02 13.84
C TRP A 574 24.87 1.71 13.18
N LYS A 575 25.76 0.94 13.78
CA LYS A 575 26.15 -0.39 13.33
C LYS A 575 25.98 -1.37 14.48
N LEU A 576 25.04 -2.29 14.34
CA LEU A 576 24.80 -3.34 15.31
C LEU A 576 25.74 -4.53 15.02
N THR A 577 26.62 -4.85 15.98
CA THR A 577 27.57 -5.96 15.90
C THR A 577 27.28 -6.96 17.00
N ALA A 578 26.97 -8.21 16.66
CA ALA A 578 26.61 -9.25 17.62
C ALA A 578 27.75 -9.53 18.63
N ARG A 579 27.37 -10.01 19.83
CA ARG A 579 28.26 -10.29 20.97
C ARG A 579 28.21 -11.75 21.39
#